data_AF-A0A261XSY3-F1
#
_entry.id   AF-A0A261XSY3-F1
#
_cell.length_a   1.000
_cell.length_b   1.000
_cell.length_c   1.000
_cell.angle_alpha   90.00
_cell.angle_beta   90.00
_cell.angle_gamma   90.00
#
_symmetry.space_group_name_H-M   'P 1'
#
loop_
_entity.id
_entity.type
_entity.pdbx_description
1 polymer ?
#
loop_
_entity_poly.entity_id
_entity_poly.type
_entity_poly.pdbx_seq_one_letter_code
_entity_poly.pdbx_strand_id
1 'polypeptide(L)'
;YDCLTRGYGLATAAYRLLPQVSGHEVIDDIVDAHAFVYTKANELLPSKPIDTDRIFVAGNSAGGYCATVVGAQASPRPKAVISVFGMLDIQGQWWNTPHPDAIIEGRKRAPDYKTRFLDVFESELVVAEVEVNQDPKWQPSNKAEELQQQRAGVLDEVIRNGNFGSILTHEPGLSAILAKGEPVPKKHQRVFPFIGVDRDYPPTVIIHGTDDSLVPVSDSEAFAKILKESEVKHVTLGGGV
;
A
#
# COMPACT_ATOMS: atom_id res chain seq x y z
N TYR A 1 -12.96 15.07 -11.86
CA TYR A 1 -13.50 14.24 -12.96
C TYR A 1 -13.49 12.80 -12.50
N ASP A 2 -14.61 12.40 -11.92
CA ASP A 2 -14.82 11.19 -11.14
C ASP A 2 -14.91 9.91 -12.03
N CYS A 3 -14.46 8.76 -11.51
CA CYS A 3 -14.50 7.46 -12.19
C CYS A 3 -15.89 7.11 -12.73
N LEU A 4 -16.94 7.46 -11.97
CA LEU A 4 -18.33 7.19 -12.34
C LEU A 4 -18.76 7.97 -13.58
N THR A 5 -18.32 9.23 -13.73
CA THR A 5 -18.62 10.06 -14.91
C THR A 5 -17.99 9.52 -16.19
N ARG A 6 -16.96 8.70 -16.07
CA ARG A 6 -16.26 8.03 -17.18
C ARG A 6 -16.77 6.61 -17.44
N GLY A 7 -17.77 6.15 -16.67
CA GLY A 7 -18.36 4.82 -16.80
C GLY A 7 -17.56 3.69 -16.15
N TYR A 8 -16.59 4.00 -15.29
CA TYR A 8 -15.85 2.97 -14.55
C TYR A 8 -16.61 2.50 -13.32
N GLY A 9 -16.51 1.19 -13.02
CA GLY A 9 -16.77 0.68 -11.68
C GLY A 9 -15.63 1.07 -10.75
N LEU A 10 -15.95 1.43 -9.50
CA LEU A 10 -14.97 1.70 -8.46
C LEU A 10 -15.14 0.68 -7.34
N ALA A 11 -14.09 -0.09 -7.08
CA ALA A 11 -13.99 -0.99 -5.94
C ALA A 11 -12.85 -0.52 -5.03
N THR A 12 -13.14 -0.34 -3.74
CA THR A 12 -12.13 0.00 -2.73
C THR A 12 -11.99 -1.19 -1.78
N ALA A 13 -10.77 -1.70 -1.64
CA ALA A 13 -10.50 -2.82 -0.75
C ALA A 13 -10.32 -2.31 0.69
N ALA A 14 -11.17 -2.74 1.60
CA ALA A 14 -11.01 -2.52 3.03
C ALA A 14 -10.14 -3.64 3.63
N TYR A 15 -8.86 -3.67 3.26
CA TYR A 15 -7.89 -4.65 3.75
C TYR A 15 -7.51 -4.39 5.21
N ARG A 16 -7.14 -5.45 5.94
CA ARG A 16 -6.65 -5.33 7.32
C ARG A 16 -5.35 -4.53 7.37
N LEU A 17 -5.12 -3.79 8.45
CA LEU A 17 -4.03 -2.83 8.55
C LEU A 17 -2.94 -3.29 9.52
N LEU A 18 -1.69 -2.95 9.19
CA LEU A 18 -0.58 -2.99 10.15
C LEU A 18 -0.90 -2.13 11.38
N PRO A 19 -0.50 -2.52 12.58
CA PRO A 19 0.34 -3.68 12.90
C PRO A 19 -0.46 -4.90 13.42
N GLN A 20 -1.79 -4.88 13.40
CA GLN A 20 -2.57 -6.00 13.93
C GLN A 20 -2.47 -7.24 13.03
N VAL A 21 -2.25 -7.03 11.74
CA VAL A 21 -1.90 -8.08 10.78
C VAL A 21 -0.55 -7.79 10.16
N SER A 22 0.12 -8.84 9.70
CA SER A 22 1.36 -8.69 8.92
C SER A 22 1.07 -8.28 7.48
N GLY A 23 2.08 -7.80 6.77
CA GLY A 23 2.04 -7.55 5.33
C GLY A 23 1.66 -8.79 4.52
N HIS A 24 1.86 -10.01 5.03
CA HIS A 24 1.41 -11.24 4.36
C HIS A 24 -0.11 -11.29 4.27
N GLU A 25 -0.78 -10.97 5.38
CA GLU A 25 -2.24 -10.95 5.47
C GLU A 25 -2.84 -9.74 4.74
N VAL A 26 -2.15 -8.59 4.76
CA VAL A 26 -2.51 -7.44 3.91
C VAL A 26 -2.53 -7.86 2.44
N ILE A 27 -1.53 -8.63 2.01
CA ILE A 27 -1.44 -9.11 0.62
C ILE A 27 -2.56 -10.10 0.31
N ASP A 28 -2.83 -11.04 1.21
CA ASP A 28 -3.93 -11.97 1.03
C ASP A 28 -5.26 -11.20 0.84
N ASP A 29 -5.52 -10.18 1.66
CA ASP A 29 -6.73 -9.35 1.55
C ASP A 29 -6.83 -8.58 0.23
N ILE A 30 -5.76 -7.92 -0.24
CA ILE A 30 -5.80 -7.12 -1.49
C ILE A 30 -5.84 -7.99 -2.74
N VAL A 31 -5.21 -9.17 -2.71
CA VAL A 31 -5.27 -10.16 -3.80
C VAL A 31 -6.66 -10.80 -3.85
N ASP A 32 -7.24 -11.13 -2.70
CA ASP A 32 -8.61 -11.64 -2.62
C ASP A 32 -9.63 -10.58 -3.07
N ALA A 33 -9.44 -9.31 -2.72
CA ALA A 33 -10.28 -8.21 -3.21
C ALA A 33 -10.23 -8.10 -4.74
N HIS A 34 -9.04 -8.23 -5.35
CA HIS A 34 -8.92 -8.27 -6.81
C HIS A 34 -9.64 -9.49 -7.40
N ALA A 35 -9.45 -10.68 -6.83
CA ALA A 35 -10.11 -11.91 -7.29
C ALA A 35 -11.64 -11.83 -7.17
N PHE A 36 -12.13 -11.19 -6.10
CA PHE A 36 -13.55 -10.92 -5.90
C PHE A 36 -14.11 -10.02 -7.01
N VAL A 37 -13.42 -8.92 -7.35
CA VAL A 37 -13.87 -8.05 -8.45
C VAL A 37 -13.91 -8.83 -9.75
N TYR A 38 -12.89 -9.65 -10.02
CA TYR A 38 -12.78 -10.44 -11.24
C TYR A 38 -13.90 -11.50 -11.38
N THR A 39 -14.27 -12.17 -10.28
CA THR A 39 -15.13 -13.36 -10.32
C THR A 39 -16.56 -13.16 -9.79
N LYS A 40 -16.78 -12.18 -8.91
CA LYS A 40 -18.00 -12.04 -8.10
C LYS A 40 -18.69 -10.69 -8.20
N ALA A 41 -18.02 -9.62 -8.62
CA ALA A 41 -18.62 -8.28 -8.61
C ALA A 41 -19.95 -8.18 -9.38
N ASN A 42 -20.07 -8.88 -10.51
CA ASN A 42 -21.29 -8.86 -11.32
C ASN A 42 -22.48 -9.62 -10.69
N GLU A 43 -22.25 -10.49 -9.71
CA GLU A 43 -23.33 -11.09 -8.90
C GLU A 43 -24.01 -10.02 -8.03
N LEU A 44 -23.27 -8.99 -7.62
CA LEU A 44 -23.79 -7.84 -6.85
C LEU A 44 -24.33 -6.70 -7.73
N LEU A 45 -24.00 -6.70 -9.02
CA LEU A 45 -24.37 -5.64 -9.97
C LEU A 45 -25.22 -6.16 -11.15
N PRO A 46 -26.32 -6.91 -10.91
CA PRO A 46 -27.06 -7.60 -11.98
C PRO A 46 -27.70 -6.63 -12.99
N SER A 47 -28.03 -5.40 -12.57
CA SER A 47 -28.63 -4.38 -13.42
C SER A 47 -27.61 -3.51 -14.17
N LYS A 48 -26.34 -3.55 -13.76
CA LYS A 48 -25.26 -2.73 -14.33
C LYS A 48 -23.91 -3.45 -14.21
N PRO A 49 -23.73 -4.55 -14.95
CA PRO A 49 -22.49 -5.31 -14.89
C PRO A 49 -21.31 -4.46 -15.36
N ILE A 50 -20.14 -4.75 -14.79
CA ILE A 50 -18.84 -4.16 -15.16
C ILE A 50 -18.03 -5.17 -15.98
N ASP A 51 -17.11 -4.64 -16.78
CA ASP A 51 -16.14 -5.45 -17.54
C ASP A 51 -15.01 -5.90 -16.60
N THR A 52 -15.13 -7.10 -16.06
CA THR A 52 -14.18 -7.67 -15.09
C THR A 52 -12.86 -8.12 -15.74
N ASP A 53 -12.77 -8.14 -17.07
CA ASP A 53 -11.51 -8.41 -17.79
C ASP A 53 -10.67 -7.13 -18.00
N ARG A 54 -11.24 -5.95 -17.72
CA ARG A 54 -10.59 -4.63 -17.91
C ARG A 54 -10.39 -3.88 -16.58
N ILE A 55 -9.73 -4.55 -15.65
CA ILE A 55 -9.38 -3.98 -14.33
C ILE A 55 -8.03 -3.27 -14.42
N PHE A 56 -7.93 -2.06 -13.87
CA PHE A 56 -6.66 -1.46 -13.47
C PHE A 56 -6.68 -1.23 -11.96
N VAL A 57 -5.51 -1.27 -11.33
CA VAL A 57 -5.36 -1.02 -9.89
C VAL A 57 -4.59 0.27 -9.68
N ALA A 58 -5.00 1.04 -8.68
CA ALA A 58 -4.40 2.32 -8.38
C ALA A 58 -4.31 2.51 -6.86
N GLY A 59 -3.28 3.20 -6.41
CA GLY A 59 -3.17 3.57 -5.01
C GLY A 59 -2.09 4.62 -4.76
N ASN A 60 -2.25 5.31 -3.65
CA ASN A 60 -1.40 6.41 -3.22
C ASN A 60 -0.60 6.04 -1.96
N SER A 61 0.68 6.42 -1.86
CA SER A 61 1.52 6.11 -0.69
C SER A 61 1.54 4.59 -0.38
N ALA A 62 1.07 4.17 0.80
CA ALA A 62 0.87 2.75 1.14
C ALA A 62 -0.13 2.02 0.23
N GLY A 63 -1.06 2.75 -0.41
CA GLY A 63 -1.89 2.19 -1.49
C GLY A 63 -1.08 1.91 -2.77
N GLY A 64 -0.02 2.68 -3.03
CA GLY A 64 0.91 2.43 -4.14
C GLY A 64 1.72 1.14 -3.93
N TYR A 65 2.09 0.84 -2.69
CA TYR A 65 2.58 -0.49 -2.28
C TYR A 65 1.58 -1.58 -2.67
N CYS A 66 0.31 -1.42 -2.23
CA CYS A 66 -0.73 -2.41 -2.48
C CYS A 66 -0.98 -2.64 -3.97
N ALA A 67 -1.14 -1.56 -4.75
CA ALA A 67 -1.34 -1.63 -6.20
C ALA A 67 -0.18 -2.34 -6.91
N THR A 68 1.05 -2.07 -6.48
CA THR A 68 2.25 -2.70 -7.05
C THR A 68 2.29 -4.19 -6.75
N VAL A 69 1.99 -4.58 -5.51
CA VAL A 69 1.93 -5.98 -5.10
C VAL A 69 0.82 -6.74 -5.83
N VAL A 70 -0.38 -6.15 -5.96
CA VAL A 70 -1.48 -6.76 -6.73
C VAL A 70 -1.06 -6.97 -8.19
N GLY A 71 -0.35 -6.02 -8.80
CA GLY A 71 0.20 -6.17 -10.14
C GLY A 71 1.12 -7.39 -10.31
N ALA A 72 1.87 -7.76 -9.27
CA ALA A 72 2.79 -8.89 -9.29
C ALA A 72 2.11 -10.22 -8.97
N GLN A 73 1.21 -10.23 -7.98
CA GLN A 73 0.73 -11.45 -7.33
C GLN A 73 -0.69 -11.87 -7.68
N ALA A 74 -1.52 -10.97 -8.21
CA ALA A 74 -2.88 -11.34 -8.60
C ALA A 74 -2.90 -12.23 -9.84
N SER A 75 -3.88 -13.13 -9.88
CA SER A 75 -4.17 -13.98 -11.03
C SER A 75 -5.67 -13.97 -11.35
N PRO A 76 -6.10 -13.54 -12.56
CA PRO A 76 -5.25 -12.91 -13.58
C PRO A 76 -4.70 -11.56 -13.11
N ARG A 77 -3.62 -11.09 -13.74
CA ARG A 77 -3.05 -9.77 -13.43
C ARG A 77 -3.97 -8.65 -13.94
N PRO A 78 -4.02 -7.49 -13.26
CA PRO A 78 -4.73 -6.32 -13.77
C PRO A 78 -4.08 -5.83 -15.09
N LYS A 79 -4.84 -5.10 -15.90
CA LYS A 79 -4.38 -4.57 -17.19
C LYS A 79 -3.44 -3.37 -17.07
N ALA A 80 -3.44 -2.69 -15.93
CA ALA A 80 -2.52 -1.60 -15.63
C ALA A 80 -2.40 -1.37 -14.11
N VAL A 81 -1.27 -0.78 -13.71
CA VAL A 81 -1.00 -0.32 -12.34
C VAL A 81 -0.78 1.20 -12.37
N ILE A 82 -1.37 1.92 -11.42
CA ILE A 82 -1.10 3.34 -11.19
C ILE A 82 -0.57 3.51 -9.77
N SER A 83 0.72 3.82 -9.64
CA SER A 83 1.35 4.10 -8.35
C SER A 83 1.53 5.60 -8.17
N VAL A 84 0.94 6.15 -7.12
CA VAL A 84 1.00 7.59 -6.81
C VAL A 84 1.82 7.76 -5.53
N PHE A 85 3.02 8.35 -5.63
CA PHE A 85 4.01 8.51 -4.55
C PHE A 85 4.12 7.25 -3.67
N GLY A 86 4.19 6.09 -4.31
CA GLY A 86 4.08 4.80 -3.65
C GLY A 86 5.27 4.50 -2.71
N MET A 87 4.98 3.85 -1.59
CA MET A 87 6.00 3.24 -0.72
C MET A 87 6.46 1.92 -1.35
N LEU A 88 7.62 1.89 -1.99
CA LEU A 88 7.97 0.80 -2.93
C LEU A 88 9.30 0.11 -2.61
N ASP A 89 10.35 0.86 -2.27
CA ASP A 89 11.66 0.29 -1.97
C ASP A 89 11.75 -0.11 -0.50
N ILE A 90 10.83 -0.97 -0.03
CA ILE A 90 10.71 -1.36 1.38
C ILE A 90 12.00 -2.00 1.94
N GLN A 91 12.83 -2.60 1.10
CA GLN A 91 14.15 -3.14 1.48
C GLN A 91 15.21 -2.04 1.64
N GLY A 92 14.96 -0.84 1.13
CA GLY A 92 15.86 0.29 1.12
C GLY A 92 16.14 0.87 2.49
N GLN A 93 17.19 1.69 2.55
CA GLN A 93 17.71 2.29 3.79
C GLN A 93 16.70 3.21 4.47
N TRP A 94 15.88 3.93 3.70
CA TRP A 94 14.89 4.87 4.24
C TRP A 94 13.94 4.19 5.22
N TRP A 95 13.44 3.00 4.87
CA TRP A 95 12.46 2.26 5.66
C TRP A 95 13.06 1.47 6.83
N ASN A 96 14.38 1.26 6.83
CA ASN A 96 15.07 0.33 7.73
C ASN A 96 16.19 0.96 8.58
N THR A 97 16.41 2.28 8.47
CA THR A 97 17.41 3.01 9.26
C THR A 97 16.75 4.11 10.10
N PRO A 98 17.17 4.35 11.35
CA PRO A 98 16.56 5.39 12.18
C PRO A 98 16.74 6.81 11.62
N HIS A 99 15.66 7.60 11.67
CA HIS A 99 15.59 9.03 11.35
C HIS A 99 14.97 9.81 12.54
N PRO A 100 15.63 9.88 13.70
CA PRO A 100 15.02 10.40 14.93
C PRO A 100 14.54 11.86 14.80
N ASP A 101 15.23 12.65 14.00
CA ASP A 101 15.00 14.09 13.82
C ASP A 101 14.14 14.44 12.59
N ALA A 102 13.68 13.43 11.82
CA ALA A 102 12.84 13.68 10.64
C ALA A 102 11.59 14.49 11.01
N ILE A 103 11.11 15.37 10.14
CA ILE A 103 9.80 16.01 10.32
C ILE A 103 8.89 15.38 9.27
N ILE A 104 7.89 14.64 9.72
CA ILE A 104 7.02 13.86 8.85
C ILE A 104 5.70 14.62 8.70
N GLU A 105 5.40 15.08 7.48
CA GLU A 105 4.20 15.89 7.19
C GLU A 105 4.04 17.10 8.13
N GLY A 106 5.16 17.76 8.48
CA GLY A 106 5.17 18.88 9.44
C GLY A 106 4.96 18.48 10.91
N ARG A 107 4.81 17.20 11.22
CA ARG A 107 4.60 16.68 12.58
C ARG A 107 5.92 16.33 13.28
N LYS A 108 6.04 16.74 14.55
CA LYS A 108 7.10 16.31 15.47
C LYS A 108 6.70 15.01 16.16
N ARG A 109 7.69 14.28 16.69
CA ARG A 109 7.45 13.07 17.50
C ARG A 109 6.52 13.39 18.68
N ALA A 110 5.43 12.62 18.79
CA ALA A 110 4.48 12.75 19.89
C ALA A 110 5.11 12.25 21.21
N PRO A 111 4.89 12.90 22.37
CA PRO A 111 5.47 12.45 23.64
C PRO A 111 4.98 11.07 24.11
N ASP A 112 3.74 10.72 23.77
CA ASP A 112 2.99 9.52 24.19
C ASP A 112 3.03 8.39 23.15
N TYR A 113 3.91 8.46 22.15
CA TYR A 113 3.94 7.51 21.03
C TYR A 113 4.02 6.05 21.46
N LYS A 114 4.74 5.72 22.54
CA LYS A 114 4.88 4.33 23.02
C LYS A 114 3.55 3.77 23.48
N THR A 115 2.76 4.59 24.18
CA THR A 115 1.42 4.21 24.63
C THR A 115 0.51 4.03 23.42
N ARG A 116 0.48 5.00 22.50
CA ARG A 116 -0.33 4.88 21.26
C ARG A 116 0.05 3.66 20.42
N PHE A 117 1.33 3.34 20.35
CA PHE A 117 1.82 2.15 19.66
C PHE A 117 1.26 0.88 20.30
N LEU A 118 1.37 0.73 21.62
CA LEU A 118 0.81 -0.42 22.33
C LEU A 118 -0.72 -0.48 22.20
N ASP A 119 -1.42 0.65 22.36
CA ASP A 119 -2.88 0.73 22.22
C ASP A 119 -3.34 0.23 20.84
N VAL A 120 -2.64 0.64 19.77
CA VAL A 120 -2.93 0.16 18.41
C VAL A 120 -2.60 -1.33 18.27
N PHE A 121 -1.48 -1.81 18.80
CA PHE A 121 -1.13 -3.23 18.74
C PHE A 121 -2.14 -4.12 19.49
N GLU A 122 -2.65 -3.66 20.63
CA GLU A 122 -3.58 -4.39 21.50
C GLU A 122 -5.05 -4.17 21.15
N SER A 123 -5.38 -3.16 20.33
CA SER A 123 -6.75 -2.90 19.89
C SER A 123 -7.31 -4.06 19.08
N GLU A 124 -8.59 -4.35 19.27
CA GLU A 124 -9.31 -5.32 18.43
C GLU A 124 -9.23 -4.93 16.94
N LEU A 125 -9.09 -5.94 16.07
CA LEU A 125 -9.22 -5.76 14.64
C LEU A 125 -10.59 -5.16 14.32
N VAL A 126 -10.59 -3.91 13.84
CA VAL A 126 -11.80 -3.31 13.30
C VAL A 126 -11.99 -3.84 11.88
N VAL A 127 -12.77 -4.91 11.78
CA VAL A 127 -13.31 -5.35 10.50
C VAL A 127 -14.47 -4.40 10.19
N ALA A 128 -14.42 -3.73 9.04
CA ALA A 128 -15.55 -2.94 8.58
C ALA A 128 -16.77 -3.87 8.48
N GLU A 129 -17.84 -3.56 9.22
CA GLU A 129 -19.11 -4.25 9.01
C GLU A 129 -19.59 -3.92 7.59
N VAL A 130 -19.95 -4.95 6.83
CA VAL A 130 -20.45 -4.78 5.47
C VAL A 130 -21.86 -4.21 5.58
N GLU A 131 -21.97 -2.89 5.48
CA GLU A 131 -23.25 -2.21 5.31
C GLU A 131 -23.49 -1.89 3.83
N VAL A 132 -24.56 -2.44 3.27
CA VAL A 132 -25.08 -1.98 1.97
C VAL A 132 -25.91 -0.74 2.23
N ASN A 133 -25.32 0.44 2.02
CA ASN A 133 -26.01 1.72 2.17
C ASN A 133 -26.22 2.41 0.81
N GLN A 134 -27.47 2.74 0.50
CA GLN A 134 -27.86 3.47 -0.72
C GLN A 134 -28.18 4.96 -0.46
N ASP A 135 -28.11 5.41 0.79
CA ASP A 135 -28.31 6.80 1.18
C ASP A 135 -27.07 7.64 0.83
N PRO A 136 -27.16 8.62 -0.09
CA PRO A 136 -26.05 9.50 -0.43
C PRO A 136 -25.58 10.40 0.72
N LYS A 137 -26.28 10.43 1.86
CA LYS A 137 -25.91 11.20 3.06
C LYS A 137 -25.30 10.34 4.17
N TRP A 138 -25.16 9.03 3.97
CA TRP A 138 -24.57 8.17 4.99
C TRP A 138 -23.13 8.59 5.31
N GLN A 139 -22.78 8.51 6.59
CA GLN A 139 -21.42 8.73 7.08
C GLN A 139 -21.01 7.56 7.99
N PRO A 140 -19.75 7.10 7.91
CA PRO A 140 -19.24 6.03 8.75
C PRO A 140 -19.12 6.46 10.23
N SER A 141 -19.05 5.50 11.14
CA SER A 141 -18.96 5.74 12.59
C SER A 141 -17.64 6.41 13.03
N ASN A 142 -17.70 7.19 14.11
CA ASN A 142 -16.58 7.97 14.67
C ASN A 142 -15.41 7.11 15.19
N LYS A 143 -15.64 5.83 15.56
CA LYS A 143 -14.61 4.95 16.14
C LYS A 143 -13.53 4.57 15.13
N ALA A 144 -13.91 4.35 13.87
CA ALA A 144 -12.96 4.05 12.80
C ALA A 144 -12.04 5.25 12.52
N GLU A 145 -12.60 6.46 12.56
CA GLU A 145 -11.86 7.71 12.39
C GLU A 145 -10.88 7.94 13.55
N GLU A 146 -11.29 7.67 14.79
CA GLU A 146 -10.43 7.77 15.97
C GLU A 146 -9.22 6.81 15.88
N LEU A 147 -9.45 5.55 15.54
CA LEU A 147 -8.37 4.57 15.35
C LEU A 147 -7.46 4.94 14.17
N GLN A 148 -8.02 5.49 13.10
CA GLN A 148 -7.23 5.97 11.96
C GLN A 148 -6.28 7.11 12.39
N GLN A 149 -6.75 8.04 13.22
CA GLN A 149 -5.89 9.11 13.76
C GLN A 149 -4.79 8.56 14.68
N GLN A 150 -5.09 7.55 15.49
CA GLN A 150 -4.07 6.89 16.34
C GLN A 150 -2.99 6.19 15.48
N ARG A 151 -3.40 5.53 14.39
CA ARG A 151 -2.48 4.86 13.45
C ARG A 151 -1.51 5.82 12.76
N ALA A 152 -1.92 7.04 12.45
CA ALA A 152 -1.03 8.03 11.83
C ALA A 152 0.20 8.33 12.72
N GLY A 153 0.00 8.47 14.03
CA GLY A 153 1.10 8.67 14.98
C GLY A 153 2.02 7.45 15.11
N VAL A 154 1.46 6.24 14.97
CA VAL A 154 2.23 4.99 14.95
C VAL A 154 3.09 4.90 13.69
N LEU A 155 2.54 5.24 12.52
CA LEU A 155 3.28 5.24 11.26
C LEU A 155 4.50 6.17 11.32
N ASP A 156 4.30 7.41 11.78
CA ASP A 156 5.38 8.39 11.93
C ASP A 156 6.53 7.82 12.78
N GLU A 157 6.19 7.08 13.84
CA GLU A 157 7.18 6.47 14.73
C GLU A 157 7.91 5.28 14.10
N VAL A 158 7.19 4.45 13.34
CA VAL A 158 7.78 3.33 12.60
C VAL A 158 8.82 3.84 11.59
N ILE A 159 8.51 4.93 10.89
CA ILE A 159 9.43 5.58 9.95
C ILE A 159 10.64 6.16 10.70
N ARG A 160 10.43 6.92 11.79
CA ARG A 160 11.52 7.51 12.59
C ARG A 160 12.47 6.47 13.17
N ASN A 161 11.97 5.30 13.54
CA ASN A 161 12.80 4.23 14.09
C ASN A 161 13.45 3.37 13.02
N GLY A 162 13.06 3.52 11.75
CA GLY A 162 13.56 2.69 10.66
C GLY A 162 13.30 1.21 10.90
N ASN A 163 12.11 0.87 11.40
CA ASN A 163 11.77 -0.52 11.70
C ASN A 163 10.63 -1.05 10.81
N PHE A 164 10.34 -0.38 9.69
CA PHE A 164 9.19 -0.71 8.85
C PHE A 164 9.26 -2.13 8.31
N GLY A 165 10.43 -2.63 7.89
CA GLY A 165 10.59 -4.01 7.44
C GLY A 165 10.19 -5.04 8.51
N SER A 166 10.50 -4.78 9.79
CA SER A 166 10.14 -5.64 10.92
C SER A 166 8.65 -5.57 11.27
N ILE A 167 8.06 -4.38 11.20
CA ILE A 167 6.62 -4.20 11.41
C ILE A 167 5.84 -4.83 10.26
N LEU A 168 6.28 -4.67 9.02
CA LEU A 168 5.62 -5.26 7.85
C LEU A 168 5.63 -6.79 7.89
N THR A 169 6.68 -7.43 8.40
CA THR A 169 6.79 -8.90 8.38
C THR A 169 6.42 -9.58 9.69
N HIS A 170 6.18 -8.80 10.76
CA HIS A 170 6.15 -9.30 12.14
C HIS A 170 7.41 -10.10 12.51
N GLU A 171 8.56 -9.77 11.92
CA GLU A 171 9.85 -10.35 12.26
C GLU A 171 10.74 -9.31 12.98
N PRO A 172 10.82 -9.37 14.32
CA PRO A 172 11.73 -8.52 15.08
C PRO A 172 13.17 -8.67 14.60
N GLY A 173 13.84 -7.54 14.35
CA GLY A 173 15.23 -7.51 13.92
C GLY A 173 15.45 -7.57 12.40
N LEU A 174 14.43 -7.92 11.60
CA LEU A 174 14.56 -7.93 10.14
C LEU A 174 15.01 -6.58 9.57
N SER A 175 14.52 -5.45 10.08
CA SER A 175 14.94 -4.13 9.59
C SER A 175 16.45 -3.91 9.78
N ALA A 176 17.03 -4.39 10.89
CA ALA A 176 18.48 -4.28 11.13
C ALA A 176 19.32 -5.15 10.17
N ILE A 177 18.72 -6.22 9.62
CA ILE A 177 19.32 -7.06 8.58
C ILE A 177 19.24 -6.31 7.24
N LEU A 178 18.07 -5.79 6.87
CA LEU A 178 17.86 -5.02 5.64
C LEU A 178 18.71 -3.75 5.59
N ALA A 179 18.88 -3.05 6.72
CA ALA A 179 19.75 -1.89 6.85
C ALA A 179 21.23 -2.18 6.53
N LYS A 180 21.67 -3.44 6.59
CA LYS A 180 23.02 -3.84 6.17
C LYS A 180 23.11 -4.19 4.69
N GLY A 181 22.00 -4.09 3.94
CA GLY A 181 21.90 -4.53 2.55
C GLY A 181 21.86 -6.05 2.39
N GLU A 182 21.55 -6.78 3.47
CA GLU A 182 21.40 -8.24 3.39
C GLU A 182 20.12 -8.61 2.61
N PRO A 183 20.12 -9.76 1.90
CA PRO A 183 18.99 -10.16 1.07
C PRO A 183 17.74 -10.45 1.91
N VAL A 184 16.58 -10.12 1.34
CA VAL A 184 15.27 -10.43 1.95
C VAL A 184 15.11 -11.95 2.16
N PRO A 185 14.81 -12.43 3.38
CA PRO A 185 14.55 -13.83 3.64
C PRO A 185 13.43 -14.38 2.77
N LYS A 186 13.60 -15.59 2.22
CA LYS A 186 12.63 -16.23 1.29
C LYS A 186 11.17 -16.18 1.76
N LYS A 187 10.93 -16.44 3.06
CA LYS A 187 9.58 -16.41 3.67
C LYS A 187 8.89 -15.04 3.61
N HIS A 188 9.64 -13.95 3.45
CA HIS A 188 9.12 -12.59 3.42
C HIS A 188 9.17 -11.97 2.03
N GLN A 189 9.76 -12.63 1.03
CA GLN A 189 9.92 -12.06 -0.32
C GLN A 189 8.61 -11.56 -0.93
N ARG A 190 7.48 -12.22 -0.69
CA ARG A 190 6.18 -11.77 -1.19
C ARG A 190 5.75 -10.40 -0.66
N VAL A 191 6.25 -9.91 0.47
CA VAL A 191 5.89 -8.57 0.98
C VAL A 191 6.77 -7.44 0.44
N PHE A 192 7.71 -7.71 -0.45
CA PHE A 192 8.59 -6.68 -1.02
C PHE A 192 8.17 -6.39 -2.46
N PRO A 193 7.72 -5.15 -2.79
CA PRO A 193 7.01 -4.85 -4.05
C PRO A 193 7.77 -5.14 -5.34
N PHE A 194 9.11 -5.06 -5.31
CA PHE A 194 9.94 -5.32 -6.49
C PHE A 194 10.05 -6.82 -6.82
N ILE A 195 9.76 -7.69 -5.85
CA ILE A 195 9.81 -9.14 -6.08
C ILE A 195 8.55 -9.58 -6.83
N GLY A 196 8.75 -10.24 -7.97
CA GLY A 196 7.66 -10.66 -8.86
C GLY A 196 7.36 -9.68 -10.00
N VAL A 197 8.12 -8.60 -10.13
CA VAL A 197 8.09 -7.72 -11.30
C VAL A 197 8.91 -8.37 -12.42
N ASP A 198 8.21 -9.08 -13.30
CA ASP A 198 8.77 -9.73 -14.49
C ASP A 198 8.29 -9.04 -15.79
N ARG A 199 8.67 -9.57 -16.95
CA ARG A 199 8.30 -9.03 -18.26
C ARG A 199 6.79 -9.00 -18.55
N ASP A 200 6.03 -9.83 -17.85
CA ASP A 200 4.58 -9.93 -18.00
C ASP A 200 3.86 -9.08 -16.95
N TYR A 201 4.60 -8.27 -16.17
CA TYR A 201 4.02 -7.34 -15.20
C TYR A 201 3.20 -6.25 -15.93
N PRO A 202 2.08 -5.77 -15.34
CA PRO A 202 1.20 -4.84 -16.03
C PRO A 202 1.88 -3.52 -16.41
N PRO A 203 1.50 -2.91 -17.55
CA PRO A 203 1.91 -1.55 -17.86
C PRO A 203 1.62 -0.58 -16.72
N THR A 204 2.60 0.25 -16.37
CA THR A 204 2.56 1.00 -15.11
C THR A 204 2.70 2.51 -15.32
N VAL A 205 1.88 3.29 -14.62
CA VAL A 205 2.04 4.73 -14.47
C VAL A 205 2.54 5.03 -13.07
N ILE A 206 3.62 5.80 -12.97
CA ILE A 206 4.19 6.29 -11.72
C ILE A 206 3.94 7.79 -11.65
N ILE A 207 3.41 8.30 -10.54
CA ILE A 207 3.17 9.72 -10.33
C ILE A 207 3.83 10.13 -9.01
N HIS A 208 4.89 10.93 -9.01
CA HIS A 208 5.59 11.33 -7.77
C HIS A 208 6.20 12.72 -7.89
N GLY A 209 5.81 13.66 -7.01
CA GLY A 209 6.40 14.99 -6.93
C GLY A 209 7.72 15.00 -6.17
N THR A 210 8.66 15.88 -6.53
CA THR A 210 9.97 15.97 -5.88
C THR A 210 9.95 16.61 -4.49
N ASP A 211 8.85 17.27 -4.14
CA ASP A 211 8.66 17.95 -2.85
C ASP A 211 8.01 17.02 -1.80
N ASP A 212 7.88 15.71 -2.08
CA ASP A 212 7.36 14.74 -1.11
C ASP A 212 8.35 14.58 0.06
N SER A 213 7.89 14.94 1.26
CA SER A 213 8.68 14.87 2.50
C SER A 213 8.52 13.57 3.28
N LEU A 214 7.61 12.69 2.84
CA LEU A 214 7.24 11.45 3.54
C LEU A 214 7.76 10.22 2.79
N VAL A 215 7.44 10.12 1.50
CA VAL A 215 7.89 9.03 0.66
C VAL A 215 9.04 9.54 -0.22
N PRO A 216 10.24 8.96 -0.14
CA PRO A 216 11.35 9.40 -0.97
C PRO A 216 11.03 9.18 -2.45
N VAL A 217 11.31 10.18 -3.29
CA VAL A 217 11.20 10.04 -4.75
C VAL A 217 12.03 8.86 -5.28
N SER A 218 13.12 8.50 -4.57
CA SER A 218 13.96 7.36 -4.88
C SER A 218 13.22 6.01 -4.89
N ASP A 219 12.13 5.85 -4.13
CA ASP A 219 11.29 4.64 -4.19
C ASP A 219 10.69 4.46 -5.59
N SER A 220 10.20 5.57 -6.17
CA SER A 220 9.62 5.58 -7.52
C SER A 220 10.69 5.48 -8.61
N GLU A 221 11.86 6.07 -8.41
CA GLU A 221 13.00 5.90 -9.33
C GLU A 221 13.51 4.46 -9.34
N ALA A 222 13.63 3.83 -8.17
CA ALA A 222 13.99 2.42 -8.04
C ALA A 222 12.96 1.53 -8.73
N PHE A 223 11.66 1.80 -8.55
CA PHE A 223 10.63 1.04 -9.24
C PHE A 223 10.68 1.20 -10.76
N ALA A 224 10.85 2.44 -11.24
CA ALA A 224 10.97 2.71 -12.68
C ALA A 224 12.19 1.98 -13.29
N LYS A 225 13.30 1.91 -12.55
CA LYS A 225 14.47 1.11 -12.94
C LYS A 225 14.13 -0.38 -13.06
N ILE A 226 13.46 -0.96 -12.07
CA ILE A 226 13.04 -2.38 -12.11
C ILE A 226 12.10 -2.64 -13.30
N LEU A 227 11.11 -1.77 -13.53
CA LEU A 227 10.20 -1.90 -14.68
C LEU A 227 10.95 -1.83 -16.01
N LYS A 228 11.93 -0.94 -16.13
CA LYS A 228 12.77 -0.82 -17.32
C LYS A 228 13.63 -2.07 -17.54
N GLU A 229 14.27 -2.59 -16.48
CA GLU A 229 15.11 -3.79 -16.53
C GLU A 229 14.29 -5.05 -16.87
N SER A 230 13.04 -5.11 -16.44
CA SER A 230 12.08 -6.16 -16.78
C SER A 230 11.36 -5.94 -18.11
N GLU A 231 11.72 -4.93 -18.91
CA GLU A 231 11.10 -4.61 -20.21
C GLU A 231 9.59 -4.30 -20.13
N VAL A 232 9.12 -3.84 -18.96
CA VAL A 232 7.72 -3.47 -18.72
C VAL A 232 7.46 -2.06 -19.24
N LYS A 233 6.37 -1.89 -20.00
CA LYS A 233 5.92 -0.57 -20.46
C LYS A 233 5.57 0.31 -19.25
N HIS A 234 6.22 1.45 -19.11
CA HIS A 234 5.93 2.37 -18.01
C HIS A 234 6.05 3.84 -18.42
N VAL A 235 5.42 4.72 -17.64
CA VAL A 235 5.51 6.18 -17.73
C VAL A 235 5.66 6.75 -16.33
N THR A 236 6.56 7.70 -16.15
CA THR A 236 6.74 8.44 -14.90
C THR A 236 6.30 9.89 -15.09
N LEU A 237 5.46 10.40 -14.20
CA LEU A 237 4.93 11.76 -14.19
C LEU A 237 5.34 12.45 -12.87
N GLY A 238 6.11 13.52 -12.98
CA GLY A 238 6.84 14.07 -11.83
C GLY A 238 8.17 13.35 -11.59
N GLY A 239 9.06 13.97 -10.81
CA GLY A 239 10.44 13.54 -10.62
C GLY A 239 11.45 14.52 -11.25
N GLY A 240 12.64 14.61 -10.65
CA GLY A 240 13.77 15.37 -11.17
C GLY A 240 14.59 14.48 -12.11
N VAL A 241 14.16 14.38 -13.36
CA VAL A 241 14.90 13.65 -14.41
C VAL A 241 15.32 14.61 -15.51
#